data_AF-A0A381XR01-F1
#
_entry.id   AF-A0A381XR01-F1
#
_cell.length_a   1.000
_cell.length_b   1.000
_cell.length_c   1.000
_cell.angle_alpha   90.00
_cell.angle_beta   90.00
_cell.angle_gamma   90.00
#
_symmetry.space_group_name_H-M   'P 1'
#
loop_
_entity.id
_entity.type
_entity.pdbx_description
1 polymer ?
#
loop_
_entity_poly.entity_id
_entity_poly.type
_entity_poly.pdbx_seq_one_letter_code
_entity_poly.pdbx_strand_id
1 'polypeptide(L)'
;MVEKEDPSGFELGKSFTYFQKIVRESGPAATASYTLLASVLIFTILGWYMDKVQATEPFWILIGIGLGLVTGFYHLAKMIWSKKQ
;
A
#
# COMPACT_ATOMS: atom_id res chain seq x y z
N MET A 1 -38.69 -29.72 25.16
CA MET A 1 -37.45 -28.94 25.32
C MET A 1 -37.34 -28.08 24.08
N VAL A 2 -37.35 -26.76 24.21
CA VAL A 2 -37.28 -25.85 23.05
C VAL A 2 -35.83 -25.86 22.57
N GLU A 3 -35.60 -26.48 21.42
CA GLU A 3 -34.30 -26.42 20.75
C GLU A 3 -34.07 -24.98 20.31
N LYS A 4 -33.10 -24.31 20.94
CA LYS A 4 -32.63 -23.00 20.49
C LYS A 4 -31.87 -23.23 19.19
N GLU A 5 -32.54 -23.06 18.06
CA GLU A 5 -31.85 -22.85 16.79
C GLU A 5 -30.90 -21.66 16.98
N ASP A 6 -29.61 -21.92 16.92
CA ASP A 6 -28.54 -20.96 17.12
C ASP A 6 -28.46 -20.02 15.92
N PRO A 7 -28.99 -18.77 16.00
CA PRO A 7 -28.97 -17.84 14.89
C PRO A 7 -27.54 -17.32 14.62
N SER A 8 -26.64 -17.49 15.61
CA SER A 8 -25.31 -16.86 15.59
C SER A 8 -24.38 -17.47 14.55
N GLY A 9 -24.49 -18.78 14.27
CA GLY A 9 -23.68 -19.44 13.25
C GLY A 9 -23.96 -18.94 11.83
N PHE A 10 -25.23 -18.61 11.54
CA PHE A 10 -25.64 -18.05 10.24
C PHE A 10 -25.21 -16.59 10.09
N GLU A 11 -25.28 -15.79 11.16
CA GLU A 11 -24.89 -14.37 11.16
C GLU A 11 -23.36 -14.17 11.11
N LEU A 12 -22.58 -15.02 11.78
CA LEU A 12 -21.12 -14.99 11.74
C LEU A 12 -20.57 -15.36 10.37
N GLY A 13 -21.13 -16.39 9.72
CA GLY A 13 -20.74 -16.79 8.37
C GLY A 13 -20.94 -15.65 7.36
N LYS A 14 -22.08 -14.94 7.44
CA LYS A 14 -22.32 -13.77 6.61
C LYS A 14 -21.33 -12.64 6.90
N SER A 15 -21.08 -12.34 8.17
CA SER A 15 -20.13 -11.29 8.58
C SER A 15 -18.71 -11.56 8.06
N PHE A 16 -18.27 -12.82 8.06
CA PHE A 16 -17.00 -13.22 7.44
C PHE A 16 -16.97 -13.02 5.92
N THR A 17 -18.04 -13.38 5.20
CA THR A 17 -18.11 -13.10 3.75
C THR A 17 -18.11 -11.60 3.43
N TYR A 18 -18.78 -10.77 4.24
CA TYR A 18 -18.72 -9.31 4.08
C TYR A 18 -17.32 -8.77 4.36
N PHE A 19 -16.67 -9.25 5.43
CA PHE A 19 -15.28 -8.90 5.73
C PHE A 19 -14.33 -9.30 4.59
N GLN A 20 -14.45 -10.51 4.06
CA GLN A 20 -13.67 -10.97 2.91
C GLN A 20 -13.90 -10.09 1.67
N LYS A 21 -15.16 -9.68 1.42
CA LYS A 21 -15.48 -8.76 0.34
C LYS A 21 -14.78 -7.42 0.51
N ILE A 22 -14.86 -6.83 1.70
CA ILE A 22 -14.21 -5.56 2.04
C ILE A 22 -12.69 -5.68 1.91
N VAL A 23 -12.08 -6.75 2.44
CA VAL A 23 -10.63 -7.00 2.35
C VAL A 23 -10.20 -7.18 0.89
N ARG A 24 -11.00 -7.88 0.08
CA ARG A 24 -10.70 -8.13 -1.34
C ARG A 24 -10.85 -6.87 -2.20
N GLU A 25 -11.82 -6.02 -1.88
CA GLU A 25 -11.96 -4.69 -2.51
C GLU A 25 -10.87 -3.71 -2.03
N SER A 26 -10.42 -3.83 -0.79
CA SER A 26 -9.37 -2.98 -0.21
C SER A 26 -7.96 -3.43 -0.57
N GLY A 27 -7.76 -4.69 -0.96
CA GLY A 27 -6.46 -5.26 -1.31
C GLY A 27 -5.68 -4.44 -2.35
N PRO A 28 -6.28 -4.09 -3.50
CA PRO A 28 -5.62 -3.25 -4.50
C PRO A 28 -5.19 -1.87 -3.98
N ALA A 29 -6.01 -1.24 -3.13
CA ALA A 29 -5.69 0.07 -2.54
C ALA A 29 -4.59 -0.02 -1.47
N ALA A 30 -4.57 -1.11 -0.71
CA ALA A 30 -3.51 -1.39 0.25
C ALA A 30 -2.16 -1.62 -0.48
N THR A 31 -2.12 -2.51 -1.48
CA THR A 31 -0.92 -2.78 -2.28
C THR A 31 -0.37 -1.52 -2.94
N ALA A 32 -1.24 -0.67 -3.47
CA ALA A 32 -0.89 0.64 -4.01
C ALA A 32 -0.15 1.52 -2.99
N SER A 33 -0.71 1.62 -1.79
CA SER A 33 -0.16 2.44 -0.70
C SER A 33 1.21 1.91 -0.23
N TYR A 34 1.36 0.60 -0.06
CA TYR A 34 2.64 -0.01 0.32
C TYR A 34 3.70 0.13 -0.77
N THR A 35 3.32 0.11 -2.04
CA THR A 35 4.25 0.29 -3.17
C THR A 35 4.81 1.71 -3.21
N LEU A 36 3.95 2.73 -3.02
CA LEU A 36 4.38 4.13 -2.93
C LEU A 36 5.29 4.34 -1.72
N LEU A 37 4.89 3.83 -0.55
CA LEU A 37 5.69 3.91 0.67
C LEU A 37 7.06 3.28 0.48
N ALA A 38 7.13 2.07 -0.07
CA ALA A 38 8.39 1.37 -0.32
C ALA A 38 9.28 2.16 -1.29
N SER A 39 8.71 2.72 -2.36
CA SER A 39 9.46 3.54 -3.31
C SER A 39 10.05 4.78 -2.64
N VAL A 40 9.23 5.57 -1.95
CA VAL A 40 9.70 6.77 -1.24
C VAL A 40 10.76 6.40 -0.21
N LEU A 41 10.55 5.34 0.58
CA LEU A 41 11.49 4.91 1.61
C LEU A 41 12.86 4.53 1.00
N ILE A 42 12.87 3.72 -0.05
CA ILE A 42 14.11 3.29 -0.72
C ILE A 42 14.88 4.49 -1.28
N PHE A 43 14.21 5.38 -2.01
CA PHE A 43 14.87 6.56 -2.57
C PHE A 43 15.31 7.57 -1.51
N THR A 44 14.59 7.67 -0.39
CA THR A 44 14.99 8.52 0.74
C THR A 44 16.24 7.98 1.42
N ILE A 45 16.31 6.66 1.67
CA ILE A 45 17.50 6.01 2.26
C ILE A 45 18.69 6.17 1.31
N LEU A 46 18.48 5.99 0.01
CA LEU A 46 19.52 6.16 -1.00
C LEU A 46 20.04 7.61 -1.08
N GLY A 47 19.14 8.59 -1.05
CA GLY A 47 19.49 10.01 -1.00
C GLY A 47 20.25 10.38 0.27
N TRP A 48 19.84 9.84 1.42
CA TRP A 48 20.54 10.05 2.69
C TRP A 48 21.96 9.48 2.66
N TYR A 49 22.13 8.30 2.08
CA TYR A 49 23.46 7.70 1.93
C TYR A 49 24.38 8.56 1.05
N MET A 50 23.86 9.10 -0.06
CA MET A 50 24.62 10.00 -0.95
C MET A 50 24.95 11.35 -0.30
N ASP A 51 24.03 11.95 0.45
CA ASP A 51 24.27 13.18 1.22
C ASP A 51 25.39 12.97 2.26
N LYS A 52 25.41 11.80 2.93
CA LYS A 52 26.43 11.47 3.93
C LYS A 52 27.82 11.32 3.36
N VAL A 53 27.95 10.79 2.13
CA VAL A 53 29.25 10.59 1.46
C VAL A 53 29.82 11.91 0.97
N GLN A 54 28.97 12.85 0.51
CA GLN A 54 29.41 14.12 -0.06
C GLN A 54 29.46 15.27 0.95
N ALA A 55 29.15 15.02 2.23
CA ALA A 55 29.06 16.05 3.29
C ALA A 55 28.27 17.29 2.84
N THR A 56 27.27 17.08 1.98
CA THR A 56 26.46 18.12 1.37
C THR A 56 25.25 18.38 2.26
N GLU A 57 24.73 19.61 2.25
CA GLU A 57 23.41 19.92 2.81
C GLU A 57 22.36 18.92 2.26
N PRO A 58 21.24 18.64 2.98
CA PRO A 58 20.31 17.54 2.68
C PRO A 58 19.50 17.71 1.38
N PHE A 59 20.21 17.89 0.28
CA PHE A 59 19.74 18.21 -1.05
C PHE A 59 19.48 16.92 -1.83
N TRP A 60 20.31 15.89 -1.66
CA TRP A 60 20.10 14.59 -2.31
C TRP A 60 18.92 13.85 -1.70
N ILE A 61 18.63 14.00 -0.41
CA ILE A 61 17.40 13.51 0.21
C ILE A 61 16.16 14.18 -0.41
N LEU A 62 16.20 15.49 -0.63
CA LEU A 62 15.10 16.25 -1.26
C LEU A 62 14.81 15.74 -2.68
N ILE A 63 15.86 15.55 -3.49
CA ILE A 63 15.74 14.96 -4.83
C ILE A 63 15.28 13.49 -4.75
N GLY A 64 15.80 12.72 -3.80
CA GLY A 64 15.44 11.32 -3.58
C GLY A 64 13.96 11.16 -3.24
N ILE A 65 13.42 11.98 -2.34
CA ILE A 65 11.98 11.97 -2.02
C ILE A 65 11.15 12.36 -3.25
N GLY A 66 11.57 13.38 -4.00
CA GLY A 66 10.90 13.80 -5.23
C GLY A 66 10.86 12.67 -6.28
N LEU A 67 12.00 12.04 -6.54
CA LEU A 67 12.10 10.89 -7.45
C LEU A 67 11.30 9.69 -6.95
N GLY A 68 11.34 9.40 -5.65
CA GLY A 68 10.57 8.32 -5.03
C GLY A 68 9.06 8.53 -5.13
N LEU A 69 8.58 9.77 -5.00
CA LEU A 69 7.18 10.09 -5.24
C LEU A 69 6.83 9.90 -6.72
N VAL A 70 7.60 10.47 -7.65
CA VAL A 70 7.32 10.36 -9.10
C VAL A 70 7.33 8.90 -9.54
N THR A 71 8.33 8.12 -9.14
CA THR A 71 8.43 6.70 -9.49
C THR A 71 7.35 5.84 -8.83
N GLY A 72 7.04 6.08 -7.55
CA GLY A 72 5.96 5.38 -6.85
C GLY A 72 4.58 5.67 -7.45
N PHE A 73 4.28 6.93 -7.78
CA PHE A 73 3.05 7.30 -8.49
C PHE A 73 3.02 6.77 -9.92
N TYR A 74 4.16 6.76 -10.62
CA TYR A 74 4.26 6.16 -11.95
C TYR A 74 3.91 4.66 -11.90
N HIS A 75 4.46 3.94 -10.93
CA HIS A 75 4.20 2.51 -10.78
C HIS A 75 2.73 2.25 -10.41
N LEU A 76 2.15 3.11 -9.57
CA LEU A 76 0.74 3.08 -9.22
C LEU A 76 -0.17 3.33 -10.44
N ALA A 77 0.10 4.39 -11.20
CA ALA A 77 -0.64 4.73 -12.41
C ALA A 77 -0.55 3.61 -13.45
N LYS A 78 0.65 3.03 -13.62
CA LYS A 78 0.86 1.87 -14.49
C LYS A 78 0.04 0.67 -14.02
N MET A 79 -0.02 0.36 -12.72
CA MET A 79 -0.77 -0.79 -12.22
C MET A 79 -2.29 -0.60 -12.39
N ILE A 80 -2.79 0.62 -12.16
CA ILE A 80 -4.21 0.97 -12.36
C ILE A 80 -4.58 0.90 -13.85
N TRP A 81 -3.77 1.48 -14.74
CA TRP A 81 -4.03 1.50 -16.18
C TRP A 81 -3.74 0.18 -16.89
N SER A 82 -2.81 -0.62 -16.38
CA SER A 82 -2.48 -1.93 -16.95
C SER A 82 -3.52 -3.01 -16.63
N LYS A 83 -4.49 -2.73 -15.73
CA LYS A 83 -5.63 -3.63 -15.45
C LYS A 83 -6.73 -3.58 -16.52
N LYS A 84 -6.52 -2.86 -17.64
CA LYS A 84 -7.44 -2.79 -18.78
C LYS A 84 -7.05 -3.70 -19.96
N GLN A 85 -6.42 -4.85 -19.70
CA GLN A 85 -6.34 -5.98 -20.63
C GLN A 85 -6.56 -7.30 -19.89
#